data_AF-A0A412CJH3-F1
#
_entry.id   AF-A0A412CJH3-F1
#
_cell.length_a   1.000
_cell.length_b   1.000
_cell.length_c   1.000
_cell.angle_alpha   90.00
_cell.angle_beta   90.00
_cell.angle_gamma   90.00
#
_symmetry.space_group_name_H-M   'P 1'
#
loop_
_entity.id
_entity.type
_entity.pdbx_description
1 polymer ?
#
loop_
_entity_poly.entity_id
_entity_poly.type
_entity_poly.pdbx_seq_one_letter_code
_entity_poly.pdbx_strand_id
1 'polypeptide(L)'
;MKKFFYLSAILAIVLVSCNSEKEYIAKLSNTASMIEKEADLSEAITLHYCDTWRKVIYDHEYNGEYCTDFNEALAKHQEFIITTDTYKRLKQKRDSIEAIMPQLNDYPSSCKDAYNELVSIYADTDELFRFADEPRGSLSTYSTKTTDLYQKIEKSLKEFKIKHIQNK
;
A
#
# COMPACT_ATOMS: atom_id res chain seq x y z
N MET A 1 12.68 20.13 -49.17
CA MET A 1 12.09 20.86 -48.01
C MET A 1 11.00 20.05 -47.29
N LYS A 2 9.91 19.61 -47.92
CA LYS A 2 8.85 18.82 -47.25
C LYS A 2 9.37 17.61 -46.44
N LYS A 3 10.26 16.78 -47.01
CA LYS A 3 10.87 15.63 -46.28
C LYS A 3 11.65 16.03 -45.02
N PHE A 4 12.33 17.17 -45.01
CA PHE A 4 13.06 17.68 -43.83
C PHE A 4 12.11 18.16 -42.74
N PHE A 5 10.99 18.79 -43.11
CA PHE A 5 9.93 19.17 -42.16
C PHE A 5 9.19 17.97 -41.55
N TYR A 6 8.97 16.90 -42.33
CA TYR A 6 8.42 15.65 -41.78
C TYR A 6 9.38 14.97 -40.80
N LEU A 7 10.68 14.93 -41.11
CA LEU A 7 11.70 14.36 -40.22
C LEU A 7 11.83 15.15 -38.91
N SER A 8 11.81 16.48 -38.97
CA SER A 8 11.87 17.31 -37.76
C SER A 8 10.60 17.20 -36.90
N ALA A 9 9.42 17.09 -37.53
CA ALA A 9 8.16 16.89 -36.83
C ALA A 9 8.08 15.51 -36.15
N ILE A 10 8.52 14.44 -36.82
CA ILE A 10 8.57 13.08 -36.24
C ILE A 10 9.52 13.05 -35.03
N LEU A 11 10.70 13.66 -35.16
CA LEU A 11 11.67 13.70 -34.06
C LEU A 11 11.13 14.46 -32.84
N ALA A 12 10.42 15.57 -33.04
CA ALA A 12 9.79 16.32 -31.96
C ALA A 12 8.70 15.51 -31.24
N ILE A 13 7.87 14.76 -31.98
CA ILE A 13 6.83 13.89 -31.41
C ILE A 13 7.45 12.79 -30.55
N VAL A 14 8.51 12.14 -31.02
CA VAL A 14 9.23 11.08 -30.29
C VAL A 14 9.87 11.62 -29.00
N LEU A 15 10.46 12.81 -29.05
CA LEU A 15 11.07 13.43 -27.87
C LEU A 15 10.02 13.79 -26.80
N VAL A 16 8.87 14.32 -27.21
CA VAL A 16 7.76 14.63 -26.29
C VAL A 16 7.17 13.36 -25.67
N SER A 17 6.98 12.30 -26.46
CA SER A 17 6.45 11.02 -25.94
C SER A 17 7.41 10.37 -24.93
N CYS A 18 8.72 10.35 -25.21
CA CYS A 18 9.71 9.82 -24.27
C CYS A 18 9.76 10.61 -22.96
N ASN A 19 9.60 11.93 -23.00
CA ASN A 19 9.59 12.75 -21.78
C ASN A 19 8.34 12.44 -20.92
N SER A 20 7.17 12.30 -21.55
CA SER A 20 5.93 11.95 -20.85
C SER A 20 5.97 10.56 -20.20
N GLU A 21 6.58 9.56 -20.86
CA GLU A 21 6.75 8.22 -20.30
C GLU A 21 7.67 8.24 -19.07
N LYS A 22 8.80 8.95 -19.14
CA LYS A 22 9.74 9.06 -18.02
C LYS A 22 9.10 9.72 -16.79
N GLU A 23 8.36 10.80 -17.01
CA GLU A 23 7.63 11.48 -15.93
C GLU A 23 6.54 10.58 -15.32
N TYR A 24 5.84 9.81 -16.15
CA TYR A 24 4.83 8.86 -15.69
C TYR A 24 5.45 7.72 -14.87
N ILE A 25 6.56 7.13 -15.32
CA ILE A 25 7.29 6.09 -14.57
C ILE A 25 7.79 6.62 -13.23
N ALA A 26 8.25 7.87 -13.17
CA ALA A 26 8.66 8.49 -11.90
C ALA A 26 7.46 8.62 -10.93
N LYS A 27 6.28 9.03 -11.42
CA LYS A 27 5.05 9.07 -10.61
C LYS A 27 4.63 7.68 -10.14
N LEU A 28 4.67 6.67 -11.00
CA LEU A 28 4.39 5.27 -10.63
C LEU A 28 5.36 4.78 -9.53
N SER A 29 6.67 5.02 -9.71
CA SER A 29 7.70 4.64 -8.75
C SER A 29 7.48 5.27 -7.38
N ASN A 30 7.19 6.57 -7.35
CA ASN A 30 6.87 7.29 -6.12
C ASN A 30 5.62 6.73 -5.44
N THR A 31 4.58 6.44 -6.23
CA THR A 31 3.32 5.87 -5.70
C THR A 31 3.55 4.46 -5.15
N ALA A 32 4.33 3.62 -5.83
CA ALA A 32 4.71 2.30 -5.34
C ALA A 32 5.48 2.37 -4.01
N SER A 33 6.39 3.33 -3.84
CA SER A 33 7.08 3.55 -2.56
C SER A 33 6.14 4.07 -1.45
N MET A 34 5.09 4.81 -1.81
CA MET A 34 4.08 5.22 -0.84
C MET A 34 3.22 4.05 -0.39
N ILE A 35 2.78 3.20 -1.34
CA ILE A 35 2.01 1.97 -1.08
C ILE A 35 2.82 1.00 -0.19
N GLU A 36 4.11 0.82 -0.48
CA GLU A 36 5.02 0.03 0.36
C GLU A 36 5.00 0.52 1.82
N LYS A 37 5.16 1.83 2.04
CA LYS A 37 5.13 2.42 3.38
C LYS A 37 3.75 2.33 4.06
N GLU A 38 2.66 2.38 3.31
CA GLU A 38 1.32 2.13 3.84
C GLU A 38 1.19 0.67 4.29
N ALA A 39 1.70 -0.28 3.50
CA ALA A 39 1.69 -1.70 3.84
C ALA A 39 2.53 -1.98 5.11
N ASP A 40 3.73 -1.43 5.23
CA ASP A 40 4.59 -1.57 6.42
C ASP A 40 3.90 -1.05 7.70
N LEU A 41 3.24 0.12 7.61
CA LEU A 41 2.52 0.71 8.73
C LEU A 41 1.27 -0.12 9.10
N SER A 42 0.56 -0.64 8.09
CA SER A 42 -0.59 -1.51 8.30
C SER A 42 -0.17 -2.83 8.96
N GLU A 43 0.93 -3.43 8.50
CA GLU A 43 1.49 -4.65 9.09
C GLU A 43 1.84 -4.42 10.56
N ALA A 44 2.57 -3.34 10.88
CA ALA A 44 2.95 -3.01 12.26
C ALA A 44 1.74 -2.93 13.21
N ILE A 45 0.64 -2.31 12.76
CA ILE A 45 -0.60 -2.24 13.54
C ILE A 45 -1.27 -3.62 13.64
N THR A 46 -1.30 -4.38 12.54
CA THR A 46 -1.91 -5.72 12.56
C THR A 46 -1.16 -6.68 13.48
N LEU A 47 0.17 -6.61 13.54
CA LEU A 47 0.99 -7.37 14.49
C LEU A 47 0.70 -6.98 15.94
N HIS A 48 0.52 -5.69 16.22
CA HIS A 48 0.09 -5.22 17.53
C HIS A 48 -1.26 -5.81 17.96
N TYR A 49 -2.24 -5.88 17.06
CA TYR A 49 -3.49 -6.57 17.33
C TYR A 49 -3.27 -8.07 17.57
N CYS A 50 -2.48 -8.77 16.74
CA CYS A 50 -2.17 -10.19 16.95
C CYS A 50 -1.58 -10.45 18.35
N ASP A 51 -0.62 -9.63 18.77
CA ASP A 51 0.03 -9.76 20.09
C ASP A 51 -0.95 -9.50 21.23
N THR A 52 -1.74 -8.42 21.15
CA THR A 52 -2.77 -8.11 22.13
C THR A 52 -3.81 -9.23 22.22
N TRP A 53 -4.34 -9.69 21.09
CA TRP A 53 -5.35 -10.74 21.05
C TRP A 53 -4.82 -12.03 21.66
N ARG A 54 -3.58 -12.41 21.35
CA ARG A 54 -2.92 -13.57 21.95
C ARG A 54 -2.86 -13.46 23.48
N LYS A 55 -2.38 -12.33 24.02
CA LYS A 55 -2.27 -12.12 25.47
C LYS A 55 -3.63 -12.15 26.16
N VAL A 56 -4.62 -11.48 25.60
CA VAL A 56 -5.98 -11.45 26.16
C VAL A 56 -6.61 -12.85 26.17
N ILE A 57 -6.41 -13.65 25.11
CA ILE A 57 -7.00 -15.00 24.99
C ILE A 57 -6.31 -16.02 25.91
N TYR A 58 -4.98 -16.04 25.93
CA TYR A 58 -4.23 -17.11 26.60
C TYR A 58 -3.74 -16.74 28.00
N ASP A 59 -3.40 -15.47 28.20
CA ASP A 59 -2.82 -14.98 29.45
C ASP A 59 -3.85 -14.20 30.28
N HIS A 60 -5.03 -13.92 29.71
CA HIS A 60 -6.07 -13.07 30.32
C HIS A 60 -5.48 -11.73 30.77
N GLU A 61 -4.62 -11.13 29.94
CA GLU A 61 -3.91 -9.89 30.29
C GLU A 61 -4.07 -8.82 29.21
N TYR A 62 -4.31 -7.58 29.65
CA TYR A 62 -4.19 -6.37 28.84
C TYR A 62 -3.40 -5.30 29.60
N ASN A 63 -2.31 -4.80 29.01
CA ASN A 63 -1.43 -3.79 29.62
C ASN A 63 -0.94 -4.13 31.04
N GLY A 64 -0.68 -5.41 31.34
CA GLY A 64 -0.21 -5.86 32.64
C GLY A 64 -1.31 -6.05 33.70
N GLU A 65 -2.58 -5.83 33.34
CA GLU A 65 -3.73 -6.08 34.21
C GLU A 65 -4.51 -7.30 33.73
N TYR A 66 -5.05 -8.06 34.69
CA TYR A 66 -5.91 -9.21 34.40
C TYR A 66 -7.24 -8.76 33.79
N CYS A 67 -7.62 -9.32 32.65
CA CYS A 67 -8.86 -9.04 31.94
C CYS A 67 -9.71 -10.31 31.76
N THR A 68 -11.01 -10.20 32.00
CA THR A 68 -11.97 -11.30 31.83
C THR A 68 -12.82 -11.18 30.57
N ASP A 69 -13.00 -9.96 30.05
CA ASP A 69 -13.74 -9.69 28.82
C ASP A 69 -12.80 -9.35 27.66
N PHE A 70 -12.77 -10.24 26.67
CA PHE A 70 -11.97 -10.08 25.46
C PHE A 70 -12.39 -8.85 24.66
N ASN A 71 -13.69 -8.60 24.51
CA ASN A 71 -14.20 -7.50 23.69
C ASN A 71 -13.90 -6.14 24.34
N GLU A 72 -13.97 -6.06 25.67
CA GLU A 72 -13.59 -4.85 26.40
C GLU A 72 -12.09 -4.53 26.19
N ALA A 73 -11.23 -5.53 26.29
CA ALA A 73 -9.80 -5.36 26.05
C ALA A 73 -9.51 -4.91 24.60
N LEU A 74 -10.23 -5.48 23.62
CA LEU A 74 -10.09 -5.06 22.22
C LEU A 74 -10.55 -3.63 21.98
N ALA A 75 -11.68 -3.22 22.54
CA ALA A 75 -12.19 -1.85 22.40
C ALA A 75 -11.18 -0.84 22.96
N LYS A 76 -10.67 -1.08 24.17
CA LYS A 76 -9.60 -0.28 24.78
C LYS A 76 -8.33 -0.25 23.93
N HIS A 77 -7.97 -1.38 23.32
CA HIS A 77 -6.79 -1.43 22.46
C HIS A 77 -6.98 -0.63 21.17
N GLN A 78 -8.15 -0.72 20.54
CA GLN A 78 -8.48 0.08 19.37
C GLN A 78 -8.43 1.57 19.67
N GLU A 79 -9.03 2.00 20.79
CA GLU A 79 -8.94 3.39 21.27
C GLU A 79 -7.48 3.85 21.47
N PHE A 80 -6.62 2.98 22.01
CA PHE A 80 -5.20 3.27 22.10
C PHE A 80 -4.55 3.39 20.70
N ILE A 81 -4.75 2.42 19.82
CA ILE A 81 -4.14 2.38 18.48
C ILE A 81 -4.44 3.65 17.69
N ILE A 82 -5.68 4.13 17.68
CA ILE A 82 -6.05 5.33 16.91
C ILE A 82 -5.35 6.61 17.40
N THR A 83 -4.87 6.63 18.66
CA THR A 83 -4.11 7.77 19.20
C THR A 83 -2.62 7.72 18.84
N THR A 84 -2.11 6.57 18.40
CA THR A 84 -0.69 6.38 18.09
C THR A 84 -0.27 7.18 16.85
N ASP A 85 0.99 7.61 16.84
CA ASP A 85 1.57 8.29 15.67
C ASP A 85 1.67 7.35 14.47
N THR A 86 1.82 6.05 14.69
CA THR A 86 1.79 5.03 13.63
C THR A 86 0.46 5.05 12.88
N TYR A 87 -0.67 5.02 13.60
CA TYR A 87 -2.00 5.08 12.99
C TYR A 87 -2.25 6.41 12.27
N LYS A 88 -1.88 7.54 12.87
CA LYS A 88 -2.00 8.85 12.22
C LYS A 88 -1.20 8.92 10.91
N ARG A 89 0.03 8.40 10.92
CA ARG A 89 0.87 8.32 9.72
C ARG A 89 0.28 7.38 8.67
N LEU A 90 -0.34 6.27 9.09
CA LEU A 90 -1.04 5.35 8.19
C LEU A 90 -2.18 6.08 7.47
N LYS A 91 -3.07 6.76 8.20
CA LYS A 91 -4.17 7.54 7.60
C LYS A 91 -3.67 8.62 6.64
N GLN A 92 -2.65 9.39 7.03
CA GLN A 92 -2.05 10.40 6.16
C GLN A 92 -1.45 9.81 4.87
N LYS A 93 -0.83 8.63 4.94
CA LYS A 93 -0.30 7.95 3.77
C LYS A 93 -1.42 7.47 2.86
N ARG A 94 -2.46 6.86 3.45
CA ARG A 94 -3.65 6.44 2.74
C ARG A 94 -4.30 7.58 1.96
N ASP A 95 -4.56 8.71 2.63
CA ASP A 95 -5.15 9.91 2.02
C ASP A 95 -4.28 10.43 0.86
N SER A 96 -2.95 10.40 1.04
CA SER A 96 -2.01 10.85 0.00
C SER A 96 -2.04 9.93 -1.23
N ILE A 97 -2.18 8.62 -1.04
CA ILE A 97 -2.26 7.65 -2.14
C ILE A 97 -3.60 7.79 -2.86
N GLU A 98 -4.70 7.90 -2.13
CA GLU A 98 -6.05 8.12 -2.70
C GLU A 98 -6.13 9.41 -3.53
N ALA A 99 -5.39 10.45 -3.15
CA ALA A 99 -5.29 11.68 -3.93
C ALA A 99 -4.47 11.53 -5.23
N ILE A 100 -3.49 10.61 -5.26
CA ILE A 100 -2.59 10.40 -6.41
C ILE A 100 -3.14 9.37 -7.39
N MET A 101 -3.80 8.30 -6.91
CA MET A 101 -4.30 7.20 -7.75
C MET A 101 -5.12 7.67 -8.97
N PRO A 102 -6.07 8.63 -8.85
CA PRO A 102 -6.81 9.14 -10.00
C PRO A 102 -5.93 9.83 -11.05
N GLN A 103 -4.83 10.45 -10.62
CA GLN A 103 -3.90 11.15 -11.51
C GLN A 103 -3.06 10.18 -12.35
N LEU A 104 -3.00 8.91 -11.96
CA LEU A 104 -2.31 7.86 -12.71
C LEU A 104 -3.16 7.29 -13.86
N ASN A 105 -4.44 7.64 -13.95
CA ASN A 105 -5.35 7.14 -14.99
C ASN A 105 -4.99 7.63 -16.40
N ASP A 106 -4.34 8.78 -16.51
CA ASP A 106 -3.84 9.32 -17.78
C ASP A 106 -2.43 8.76 -18.07
N TYR A 107 -2.38 7.49 -18.44
CA TYR A 107 -1.13 6.77 -18.67
C TYR A 107 -0.75 6.69 -20.16
N PRO A 108 0.55 6.80 -20.48
CA PRO A 108 1.05 6.40 -21.80
C PRO A 108 0.71 4.94 -22.09
N SER A 109 0.40 4.60 -23.34
CA SER A 109 0.02 3.23 -23.71
C SER A 109 1.08 2.18 -23.36
N SER A 110 2.37 2.56 -23.38
CA SER A 110 3.52 1.73 -22.98
C SER A 110 3.59 1.44 -21.48
N CYS A 111 2.79 2.12 -20.66
CA CYS A 111 2.75 2.00 -19.21
C CYS A 111 1.47 1.35 -18.68
N LYS A 112 0.56 0.89 -19.56
CA LYS A 112 -0.72 0.27 -19.17
C LYS A 112 -0.54 -0.91 -18.21
N ASP A 113 0.41 -1.79 -18.49
CA ASP A 113 0.64 -2.98 -17.66
C ASP A 113 1.19 -2.60 -16.28
N ALA A 114 2.11 -1.63 -16.23
CA ALA A 114 2.61 -1.09 -14.97
C ALA A 114 1.47 -0.46 -14.14
N TYR A 115 0.61 0.34 -14.76
CA TYR A 115 -0.55 0.91 -14.09
C TYR A 115 -1.47 -0.17 -13.51
N ASN A 116 -1.85 -1.17 -14.32
CA ASN A 116 -2.75 -2.24 -13.88
C ASN A 116 -2.15 -3.07 -12.74
N GLU A 117 -0.86 -3.40 -12.82
CA GLU A 117 -0.16 -4.12 -11.75
C GLU A 117 -0.13 -3.28 -10.45
N LEU A 118 0.17 -1.98 -10.53
CA LEU A 118 0.16 -1.10 -9.36
C LEU A 118 -1.24 -0.97 -8.73
N VAL A 119 -2.29 -0.88 -9.54
CA VAL A 119 -3.69 -0.88 -9.07
C VAL A 119 -4.01 -2.18 -8.34
N SER A 120 -3.57 -3.32 -8.86
CA SER A 120 -3.77 -4.62 -8.19
C SER A 120 -3.04 -4.67 -6.84
N ILE A 121 -1.80 -4.17 -6.78
CA ILE A 121 -1.04 -4.10 -5.52
C ILE A 121 -1.77 -3.20 -4.52
N TYR A 122 -2.25 -2.04 -4.97
CA TYR A 122 -2.98 -1.12 -4.12
C TYR A 122 -4.28 -1.72 -3.57
N ALA A 123 -4.99 -2.53 -4.35
CA ALA A 123 -6.18 -3.23 -3.86
C ALA A 123 -5.85 -4.23 -2.73
N ASP A 124 -4.74 -4.95 -2.83
CA ASP A 124 -4.25 -5.81 -1.75
C ASP A 124 -3.84 -4.99 -0.52
N THR A 125 -3.14 -3.87 -0.72
CA THR A 125 -2.76 -2.95 0.36
C THR A 125 -3.97 -2.31 1.04
N ASP A 126 -5.02 -1.96 0.28
CA ASP A 126 -6.30 -1.51 0.83
C ASP A 126 -6.92 -2.56 1.75
N GLU A 127 -6.89 -3.83 1.36
CA GLU A 127 -7.39 -4.89 2.23
C GLU A 127 -6.60 -5.02 3.53
N LEU A 128 -5.26 -4.89 3.47
CA LEU A 128 -4.40 -4.89 4.66
C LEU A 128 -4.67 -3.68 5.55
N PHE A 129 -4.80 -2.49 4.95
CA PHE A 129 -5.21 -1.26 5.63
C PHE A 129 -6.53 -1.46 6.38
N ARG A 130 -7.55 -2.06 5.75
CA ARG A 130 -8.83 -2.33 6.42
C ARG A 130 -8.71 -3.27 7.62
N PHE A 131 -7.69 -4.13 7.69
CA PHE A 131 -7.45 -4.95 8.89
C PHE A 131 -6.78 -4.14 10.00
N ALA A 132 -5.92 -3.19 9.65
CA ALA A 132 -5.31 -2.26 10.60
C ALA A 132 -6.32 -1.23 11.15
N ASP A 133 -7.24 -0.75 10.32
CA ASP A 133 -8.29 0.23 10.65
C ASP A 133 -9.43 -0.45 11.44
N GLU A 134 -9.87 -1.63 10.99
CA GLU A 134 -10.99 -2.39 11.55
C GLU A 134 -10.64 -3.88 11.70
N PRO A 135 -10.02 -4.28 12.83
CA PRO A 135 -9.63 -5.67 13.05
C PRO A 135 -10.86 -6.57 13.15
N ARG A 136 -10.84 -7.70 12.44
CA ARG A 136 -12.00 -8.60 12.30
C ARG A 136 -11.61 -10.06 12.14
N GLY A 137 -12.51 -10.95 12.57
CA GLY A 137 -12.31 -12.41 12.52
C GLY A 137 -11.82 -12.98 13.85
N SER A 138 -11.30 -14.21 13.83
CA SER A 138 -10.63 -14.84 14.98
C SER A 138 -9.12 -14.62 14.93
N LEU A 139 -8.41 -14.75 16.06
CA LEU A 139 -6.95 -14.63 16.13
C LEU A 139 -6.25 -15.43 15.02
N SER A 140 -6.62 -16.70 14.85
CA SER A 140 -6.01 -17.55 13.82
C SER A 140 -6.29 -17.05 12.40
N THR A 141 -7.53 -16.65 12.09
CA THR A 141 -7.85 -16.17 10.74
C THR A 141 -7.26 -14.79 10.46
N TYR A 142 -7.22 -13.93 11.47
CA TYR A 142 -6.70 -12.58 11.37
C TYR A 142 -5.19 -12.64 11.13
N SER A 143 -4.44 -13.35 11.97
CA SER A 143 -2.98 -13.46 11.84
C SER A 143 -2.55 -14.08 10.52
N THR A 144 -3.17 -15.19 10.11
CA THR A 144 -2.85 -15.82 8.82
C THR A 144 -3.15 -14.88 7.66
N LYS A 145 -4.33 -14.24 7.63
CA LYS A 145 -4.71 -13.36 6.53
C LYS A 145 -3.81 -12.13 6.43
N THR A 146 -3.51 -11.46 7.54
CA THR A 146 -2.69 -10.26 7.51
C THR A 146 -1.25 -10.57 7.12
N THR A 147 -0.67 -11.68 7.61
CA THR A 147 0.67 -12.14 7.22
C THR A 147 0.74 -12.54 5.75
N ASP A 148 -0.18 -13.39 5.28
CA ASP A 148 -0.19 -13.85 3.89
C ASP A 148 -0.38 -12.67 2.92
N LEU A 149 -1.25 -11.73 3.28
CA LEU A 149 -1.53 -10.54 2.48
C LEU A 149 -0.33 -9.60 2.43
N TYR A 150 0.33 -9.33 3.56
CA TYR A 150 1.55 -8.51 3.58
C TYR A 150 2.66 -9.13 2.74
N GLN A 151 2.92 -10.44 2.89
CA GLN A 151 3.92 -11.16 2.09
C GLN A 151 3.61 -11.12 0.58
N LYS A 152 2.32 -11.22 0.22
CA LYS A 152 1.87 -11.05 -1.16
C LYS A 152 2.19 -9.65 -1.68
N ILE A 153 1.88 -8.61 -0.91
CA ILE A 153 2.15 -7.21 -1.27
C ILE A 153 3.65 -6.97 -1.46
N GLU A 154 4.49 -7.40 -0.51
CA GLU A 154 5.95 -7.27 -0.62
C GLU A 154 6.50 -7.92 -1.88
N LYS A 155 6.06 -9.15 -2.16
CA LYS A 155 6.45 -9.89 -3.36
C LYS A 155 6.03 -9.13 -4.62
N SER A 156 4.77 -8.69 -4.69
CA SER A 156 4.25 -7.98 -5.86
C SER A 156 4.92 -6.62 -6.07
N LEU A 157 5.21 -5.87 -5.02
CA LEU A 157 5.98 -4.61 -5.10
C LEU A 157 7.40 -4.84 -5.60
N LYS A 158 8.06 -5.90 -5.13
CA LYS A 158 9.40 -6.27 -5.60
C LYS A 158 9.39 -6.62 -7.09
N GLU A 159 8.44 -7.45 -7.52
CA GLU A 159 8.27 -7.81 -8.93
C GLU A 159 7.96 -6.58 -9.79
N PHE A 160 7.07 -5.71 -9.32
CA PHE A 160 6.71 -4.46 -10.00
C PHE A 160 7.93 -3.56 -10.22
N LYS A 161 8.74 -3.33 -9.19
CA LYS A 161 9.97 -2.51 -9.27
C LYS A 161 10.96 -3.08 -10.29
N ILE A 162 11.15 -4.40 -10.31
CA ILE A 162 12.04 -5.08 -11.26
C ILE A 162 11.52 -4.92 -12.69
N LYS A 163 10.24 -5.20 -12.94
CA LYS A 163 9.67 -5.18 -14.29
C LYS A 163 9.58 -3.78 -14.89
N HIS A 164 9.15 -2.80 -14.09
CA HIS A 164 8.69 -1.52 -14.63
C HIS A 164 9.54 -0.31 -14.25
N ILE A 165 10.37 -0.40 -13.21
CA ILE A 165 11.14 0.75 -12.69
C ILE A 165 12.64 0.61 -12.93
N GLN A 166 13.25 -0.54 -12.58
CA GLN A 166 14.72 -0.70 -12.62
C GLN A 166 15.28 -0.91 -14.03
N ASN A 167 14.44 -1.35 -14.98
CA ASN A 167 14.83 -1.72 -16.34
C ASN A 167 14.39 -0.71 -17.41
N LYS A 168 13.94 0.49 -17.01
CA LYS A 168 13.50 1.59 -17.89
C LYS A 168 14.25 2.88 -17.57
#